data_AF-D0RLV7-F1
#
_entry.id   AF-D0RLV7-F1
#
_cell.length_a   1.000
_cell.length_b   1.000
_cell.length_c   1.000
_cell.angle_alpha   90.00
_cell.angle_beta   90.00
_cell.angle_gamma   90.00
#
_symmetry.space_group_name_H-M   'P 1'
#
loop_
_entity.id
_entity.type
_entity.pdbx_description
1 polymer ?
#
loop_
_entity_poly.entity_id
_entity_poly.type
_entity_poly.pdbx_seq_one_letter_code
_entity_poly.pdbx_strand_id
1 'polypeptide(L)'
;MEMTLKDLPTQGVFTPAPWPAPYWPTYQDSINVVWSQGQPSPAEKYAKAFGLDVKEFMDKVSKDNGVDSGSKRTKCSSDNDCASRTDGSKCAIREGKSSGYCIPTWFGICHAWAPAAIIEEEPKCPVTHNGVTFQPLDIKGLISDVYDGAKVSTVFTGARYNGGDDGTDEYGRHTNDAYRDLNPAYFHIAAANLLGKLKHSFVADVTAGAEVWNQPVRGFKVYEQTAMSLEEAAQTFYGLEEYPWNAAAKSIVYVKSRLSWIFETYTDGGLVSSGEVDRYTTGKYYYYLLELDDAGEIIGACC
;
A
#
# COMPACT_ATOMS: atom_id res chain seq x y z
N MET A 1 20.62 -7.42 -10.01
CA MET A 1 19.56 -8.37 -9.61
C MET A 1 19.80 -9.68 -10.34
N GLU A 2 19.38 -10.81 -9.78
CA GLU A 2 19.27 -12.07 -10.52
C GLU A 2 18.20 -11.92 -11.60
N MET A 3 18.49 -12.39 -12.81
CA MET A 3 17.63 -12.23 -14.00
C MET A 3 17.30 -13.57 -14.68
N THR A 4 18.08 -14.62 -14.41
CA THR A 4 17.83 -15.95 -14.97
C THR A 4 16.71 -16.64 -14.19
N LEU A 5 15.60 -16.99 -14.86
CA LEU A 5 14.36 -17.42 -14.20
C LEU A 5 14.57 -18.63 -13.28
N LYS A 6 15.36 -19.61 -13.72
CA LYS A 6 15.63 -20.84 -12.95
C LYS A 6 16.41 -20.59 -11.65
N ASP A 7 17.14 -19.48 -11.58
CA ASP A 7 18.01 -19.10 -10.45
C ASP A 7 17.31 -18.10 -9.50
N LEU A 8 16.08 -17.68 -9.84
CA LEU A 8 15.20 -16.90 -8.99
C LEU A 8 14.45 -17.80 -7.98
N PRO A 9 14.34 -17.37 -6.72
CA PRO A 9 13.54 -18.08 -5.75
C PRO A 9 12.05 -17.98 -6.09
N THR A 10 11.35 -19.10 -6.00
CA THR A 10 9.90 -19.17 -6.20
C THR A 10 9.09 -18.74 -4.98
N GLN A 11 9.75 -18.46 -3.85
CA GLN A 11 9.11 -17.92 -2.66
C GLN A 11 10.06 -17.01 -1.87
N GLY A 12 9.49 -15.94 -1.31
CA GLY A 12 10.15 -15.05 -0.36
C GLY A 12 9.13 -14.51 0.63
N VAL A 13 9.45 -14.60 1.92
CA VAL A 13 8.64 -14.04 3.00
C VAL A 13 9.54 -13.16 3.85
N PHE A 14 9.11 -11.93 4.10
CA PHE A 14 9.82 -11.01 4.97
C PHE A 14 9.49 -11.31 6.45
N THR A 15 10.54 -11.43 7.27
CA THR A 15 10.42 -11.78 8.69
C THR A 15 11.31 -10.86 9.54
N PRO A 16 10.78 -10.24 10.61
CA PRO A 16 9.38 -10.26 11.03
C PRO A 16 8.44 -9.66 9.97
N ALA A 17 7.16 -10.04 10.01
CA ALA A 17 6.17 -9.46 9.09
C ALA A 17 6.00 -7.97 9.40
N PRO A 18 5.72 -7.12 8.39
CA PRO A 18 5.35 -5.74 8.66
C PRO A 18 4.09 -5.69 9.55
N TRP A 19 4.00 -4.71 10.44
CA TRP A 19 2.89 -4.67 11.39
C TRP A 19 1.63 -3.99 10.82
N PRO A 20 0.43 -4.53 11.09
CA PRO A 20 -0.83 -3.93 10.67
C PRO A 20 -1.20 -2.73 11.55
N ALA A 21 -1.71 -1.68 10.92
CA ALA A 21 -2.27 -0.48 11.56
C ALA A 21 -3.23 0.26 10.60
N PRO A 22 -3.98 1.26 11.05
CA PRO A 22 -4.78 2.12 10.18
C PRO A 22 -3.89 2.97 9.27
N TYR A 23 -4.44 3.42 8.16
CA TYR A 23 -3.84 4.49 7.35
C TYR A 23 -4.11 5.90 7.91
N TRP A 24 -4.65 6.00 9.13
CA TRP A 24 -5.00 7.23 9.86
C TRP A 24 -5.73 8.26 8.98
N PRO A 25 -7.03 8.02 8.70
CA PRO A 25 -7.74 8.74 7.65
C PRO A 25 -7.90 10.22 7.98
N THR A 26 -7.68 11.07 6.97
CA THR A 26 -7.85 12.52 7.07
C THR A 26 -9.28 12.88 7.49
N TYR A 27 -10.28 12.16 6.99
CA TYR A 27 -11.70 12.42 7.33
C TYR A 27 -12.05 12.09 8.79
N GLN A 28 -11.20 11.32 9.49
CA GLN A 28 -11.31 11.03 10.92
C GLN A 28 -10.40 11.93 11.77
N ASP A 29 -9.83 12.97 11.17
CA ASP A 29 -8.88 13.89 11.79
C ASP A 29 -7.49 13.29 12.08
N SER A 30 -7.03 12.35 11.24
CA SER A 30 -5.71 11.70 11.39
C SER A 30 -5.57 11.04 12.78
N ILE A 31 -4.40 11.16 13.43
CA ILE A 31 -4.12 10.63 14.76
C ILE A 31 -4.82 11.40 15.90
N ASN A 32 -5.66 12.39 15.60
CA ASN A 32 -6.62 12.93 16.59
C ASN A 32 -7.82 12.01 16.79
N VAL A 33 -8.02 10.99 15.95
CA VAL A 33 -9.12 10.04 16.09
C VAL A 33 -9.10 9.34 17.45
N VAL A 34 -10.25 9.34 18.12
CA VAL A 34 -10.48 8.52 19.32
C VAL A 34 -10.80 7.10 18.88
N TRP A 35 -9.76 6.29 18.70
CA TRP A 35 -9.90 4.90 18.26
C TRP A 35 -10.40 3.96 19.37
N SER A 36 -10.21 4.33 20.65
CA SER A 36 -10.69 3.57 21.81
C SER A 36 -11.67 4.41 22.63
N GLN A 37 -12.90 3.91 22.78
CA GLN A 37 -13.98 4.66 23.42
C GLN A 37 -13.62 5.05 24.86
N GLY A 38 -13.75 6.35 25.17
CA GLY A 38 -13.46 6.89 26.50
C GLY A 38 -11.96 7.06 26.80
N GLN A 39 -11.08 6.85 25.82
CA GLN A 39 -9.65 7.14 25.93
C GLN A 39 -9.28 8.39 25.12
N PRO A 40 -8.27 9.17 25.56
CA PRO A 40 -7.69 10.22 24.73
C PRO A 40 -7.10 9.68 23.42
N SER A 41 -7.07 10.50 22.38
CA SER A 41 -6.45 10.17 21.09
C SER A 41 -4.91 10.04 21.21
N PRO A 42 -4.23 9.39 20.26
CA PRO A 42 -2.77 9.34 20.23
C PRO A 42 -2.12 10.74 20.34
N ALA A 43 -2.65 11.71 19.59
CA ALA A 43 -2.17 13.10 19.62
C ALA A 43 -2.35 13.76 21.00
N GLU A 44 -3.51 13.61 21.62
CA GLU A 44 -3.78 14.16 22.96
C GLU A 44 -2.86 13.51 24.01
N LYS A 45 -2.66 12.20 23.94
CA LYS A 45 -1.74 11.48 24.83
C LYS A 45 -0.32 12.02 24.70
N TYR A 46 0.18 12.20 23.48
CA TYR A 46 1.50 12.77 23.23
C TYR A 46 1.61 14.17 23.82
N ALA A 47 0.66 15.05 23.52
CA ALA A 47 0.68 16.42 24.06
C ALA A 47 0.72 16.44 25.59
N LYS A 48 -0.12 15.64 26.26
CA LYS A 48 -0.14 15.53 27.73
C LYS A 48 1.18 14.99 28.30
N ALA A 49 1.71 13.93 27.72
CA ALA A 49 2.91 13.27 28.24
C ALA A 49 4.17 14.15 28.11
N PHE A 50 4.23 15.00 27.09
CA PHE A 50 5.39 15.85 26.80
C PHE A 50 5.18 17.33 27.16
N GLY A 51 4.13 17.65 27.92
CA GLY A 51 3.90 19.00 28.45
C GLY A 51 3.57 20.05 27.38
N LEU A 52 2.92 19.64 26.29
CA LEU A 52 2.46 20.52 25.22
C LEU A 52 1.01 20.97 25.47
N ASP A 53 0.62 22.10 24.89
CA ASP A 53 -0.79 22.48 24.84
C ASP A 53 -1.57 21.52 23.94
N VAL A 54 -2.51 20.79 24.53
CA VAL A 54 -3.30 19.75 23.84
C VAL A 54 -4.02 20.32 22.63
N LYS A 55 -4.68 21.47 22.80
CA LYS A 55 -5.49 22.07 21.75
C LYS A 55 -4.61 22.52 20.59
N GLU A 56 -3.52 23.24 20.87
CA GLU A 56 -2.57 23.70 19.86
C GLU A 56 -1.95 22.53 19.10
N PHE A 57 -1.56 21.46 19.81
CA PHE A 57 -0.97 20.28 19.17
C PHE A 57 -1.96 19.58 18.23
N MET A 58 -3.18 19.30 18.71
CA MET A 58 -4.22 18.65 17.89
C MET A 58 -4.67 19.54 16.73
N ASP A 59 -4.70 20.86 16.90
CA ASP A 59 -4.99 21.81 15.81
C ASP A 59 -3.91 21.77 14.72
N LYS A 60 -2.63 21.59 15.09
CA LYS A 60 -1.53 21.42 14.11
C LYS A 60 -1.66 20.08 13.37
N VAL A 61 -1.87 18.97 14.08
CA VAL A 61 -2.13 17.65 13.48
C VAL A 61 -3.30 17.73 12.48
N SER A 62 -4.39 18.40 12.85
CA SER A 62 -5.55 18.55 11.97
C SER A 62 -5.24 19.37 10.72
N LYS A 63 -4.47 20.44 10.87
CA LYS A 63 -4.08 21.33 9.77
C LYS A 63 -3.14 20.65 8.78
N ASP A 64 -2.24 19.80 9.27
CA ASP A 64 -1.23 19.14 8.44
C ASP A 64 -1.81 17.87 7.79
N ASN A 65 -2.51 17.01 8.55
CA ASN A 65 -2.92 15.68 8.10
C ASN A 65 -4.42 15.35 8.30
N GLY A 66 -5.14 16.13 9.10
CA GLY A 66 -6.54 15.88 9.48
C GLY A 66 -7.55 16.76 8.73
N VAL A 67 -8.68 17.03 9.38
CA VAL A 67 -9.85 17.68 8.76
C VAL A 67 -9.54 19.11 8.30
N ASP A 68 -8.77 19.88 9.07
CA ASP A 68 -8.47 21.28 8.75
C ASP A 68 -7.50 21.43 7.55
N SER A 69 -6.73 20.38 7.21
CA SER A 69 -5.98 20.32 5.95
C SER A 69 -6.91 20.43 4.72
N GLY A 70 -8.16 20.00 4.87
CA GLY A 70 -9.22 20.06 3.88
C GLY A 70 -9.95 21.41 3.80
N SER A 71 -9.45 22.47 4.44
CA SER A 71 -10.16 23.77 4.58
C SER A 71 -10.62 24.46 3.29
N LYS A 72 -10.05 24.09 2.14
CA LYS A 72 -10.46 24.59 0.80
C LYS A 72 -11.59 23.77 0.16
N ARG A 73 -12.00 22.66 0.77
CA ARG A 73 -13.08 21.78 0.28
C ARG A 73 -14.45 22.33 0.70
N THR A 74 -15.50 21.76 0.10
CA THR A 74 -16.89 22.13 0.40
C THR A 74 -17.17 22.00 1.90
N LYS A 75 -17.67 23.08 2.52
CA LYS A 75 -18.11 23.05 3.91
C LYS A 75 -19.36 22.20 4.06
N CYS A 76 -19.47 21.48 5.16
CA CYS A 76 -20.61 20.62 5.46
C CYS A 76 -20.94 20.64 6.95
N SER A 77 -22.18 20.30 7.27
CA SER A 77 -22.64 19.99 8.63
C SER A 77 -23.26 18.59 8.72
N SER A 78 -23.48 17.92 7.58
CA SER A 78 -23.92 16.53 7.47
C SER A 78 -23.45 15.90 6.16
N ASP A 79 -23.51 14.58 6.06
CA ASP A 79 -23.15 13.86 4.82
C ASP A 79 -23.99 14.28 3.60
N ASN A 80 -25.22 14.77 3.82
CA ASN A 80 -26.08 15.25 2.73
C ASN A 80 -25.48 16.44 1.98
N ASP A 81 -24.69 17.29 2.65
CA ASP A 81 -24.00 18.41 2.01
C ASP A 81 -22.92 17.95 1.03
N CYS A 82 -22.46 16.69 1.18
CA CYS A 82 -21.46 16.06 0.33
C CYS A 82 -22.05 15.17 -0.76
N ALA A 83 -23.38 14.99 -0.82
CA ALA A 83 -24.04 14.05 -1.74
C ALA A 83 -23.83 14.36 -3.23
N SER A 84 -23.54 15.63 -3.56
CA SER A 84 -23.18 16.04 -4.94
C SER A 84 -21.76 15.63 -5.36
N ARG A 85 -20.97 15.07 -4.43
CA ARG A 85 -19.61 14.63 -4.70
C ARG A 85 -19.57 13.20 -5.24
N THR A 86 -18.70 12.98 -6.22
CA THR A 86 -18.52 11.69 -6.90
C THR A 86 -17.16 11.07 -6.58
N ASP A 87 -16.53 11.49 -5.49
CA ASP A 87 -15.15 11.14 -5.08
C ASP A 87 -15.12 10.41 -3.73
N GLY A 88 -16.26 9.86 -3.28
CA GLY A 88 -16.36 9.13 -2.01
C GLY A 88 -16.21 10.01 -0.76
N SER A 89 -16.47 11.32 -0.89
CA SER A 89 -16.41 12.27 0.24
C SER A 89 -17.48 12.00 1.30
N LYS A 90 -17.08 12.14 2.57
CA LYS A 90 -17.97 12.24 3.72
C LYS A 90 -17.79 13.58 4.44
N CYS A 91 -18.79 14.00 5.20
CA CYS A 91 -18.69 15.20 6.00
C CYS A 91 -17.82 14.94 7.23
N ALA A 92 -16.57 15.40 7.16
CA ALA A 92 -15.61 15.25 8.24
C ALA A 92 -15.71 16.45 9.20
N ILE A 93 -16.08 16.19 10.45
CA ILE A 93 -16.27 17.21 11.49
C ILE A 93 -15.37 16.85 12.67
N ARG A 94 -14.52 17.79 13.09
CA ARG A 94 -13.65 17.60 14.27
C ARG A 94 -14.47 17.53 15.55
N GLU A 95 -13.94 16.85 16.55
CA GLU A 95 -14.56 16.80 17.88
C GLU A 95 -14.77 18.23 18.45
N GLY A 96 -15.96 18.46 19.00
CA GLY A 96 -16.36 19.77 19.54
C GLY A 96 -16.68 20.84 18.49
N LYS A 97 -16.72 20.51 17.19
CA LYS A 97 -17.18 21.41 16.11
C LYS A 97 -18.57 21.03 15.61
N SER A 98 -19.26 21.99 15.03
CA SER A 98 -20.61 21.81 14.45
C SER A 98 -20.60 21.75 12.91
N SER A 99 -19.47 22.00 12.28
CA SER A 99 -19.29 21.94 10.83
C SER A 99 -17.84 21.59 10.48
N GLY A 100 -17.64 21.12 9.27
CA GLY A 100 -16.34 20.74 8.74
C GLY A 100 -16.35 20.72 7.22
N TYR A 101 -15.74 19.71 6.61
CA TYR A 101 -15.49 19.68 5.16
C TYR A 101 -15.79 18.31 4.54
N CYS A 102 -16.23 18.30 3.28
CA CYS A 102 -16.40 17.08 2.51
C CYS A 102 -15.03 16.52 2.08
N ILE A 103 -14.57 15.45 2.74
CA ILE A 103 -13.24 14.86 2.55
C ILE A 103 -13.38 13.43 1.99
N PRO A 104 -12.71 13.09 0.87
CA PRO A 104 -12.63 11.72 0.36
C PRO A 104 -12.12 10.75 1.42
N THR A 105 -12.83 9.65 1.61
CA THR A 105 -12.53 8.72 2.71
C THR A 105 -11.20 7.99 2.55
N TRP A 106 -10.66 7.87 1.33
CA TRP A 106 -9.36 7.25 1.07
C TRP A 106 -8.16 8.13 1.45
N PHE A 107 -8.36 9.43 1.71
CA PHE A 107 -7.26 10.31 2.14
C PHE A 107 -6.74 9.87 3.51
N GLY A 108 -5.43 9.72 3.62
CA GLY A 108 -4.71 9.47 4.85
C GLY A 108 -3.22 9.26 4.56
N ILE A 109 -2.53 8.61 5.49
CA ILE A 109 -1.06 8.48 5.50
C ILE A 109 -0.61 7.02 5.31
N CYS A 110 -1.28 6.26 4.43
CA CYS A 110 -0.85 4.89 4.09
C CYS A 110 0.59 4.84 3.55
N HIS A 111 1.03 5.89 2.84
CA HIS A 111 2.41 6.03 2.35
C HIS A 111 3.44 6.19 3.46
N ALA A 112 3.03 6.61 4.66
CA ALA A 112 3.89 6.76 5.83
C ALA A 112 3.82 5.55 6.75
N TRP A 113 2.62 4.99 6.97
CA TRP A 113 2.45 3.74 7.72
C TRP A 113 3.20 2.57 7.07
N ALA A 114 3.07 2.37 5.75
CA ALA A 114 3.66 1.22 5.07
C ALA A 114 5.20 1.10 5.27
N PRO A 115 6.02 2.14 5.05
CA PRO A 115 7.45 2.06 5.35
C PRO A 115 7.74 1.94 6.86
N ALA A 116 6.99 2.62 7.73
CA ALA A 116 7.15 2.46 9.18
C ALA A 116 6.91 1.01 9.62
N ALA A 117 5.90 0.35 9.02
CA ALA A 117 5.59 -1.06 9.27
C ALA A 117 6.72 -2.01 8.89
N ILE A 118 7.51 -1.67 7.88
CA ILE A 118 8.64 -2.49 7.41
C ILE A 118 9.90 -2.25 8.24
N ILE A 119 10.17 -0.99 8.58
CA ILE A 119 11.46 -0.55 9.14
C ILE A 119 11.46 -0.63 10.67
N GLU A 120 10.35 -0.29 11.31
CA GLU A 120 10.26 -0.15 12.75
C GLU A 120 9.76 -1.42 13.41
N GLU A 121 10.33 -1.77 14.56
CA GLU A 121 9.82 -2.88 15.35
C GLU A 121 8.39 -2.58 15.84
N GLU A 122 7.51 -3.58 15.76
CA GLU A 122 6.12 -3.40 16.20
C GLU A 122 6.06 -3.08 17.71
N PRO A 123 5.32 -2.04 18.13
CA PRO A 123 4.95 -1.83 19.52
C PRO A 123 4.16 -3.03 20.07
N LYS A 124 4.63 -3.65 21.17
CA LYS A 124 4.07 -4.93 21.66
C LYS A 124 3.13 -4.79 22.84
N CYS A 125 3.41 -3.87 23.75
CA CYS A 125 2.70 -3.69 25.00
C CYS A 125 2.54 -2.20 25.35
N PRO A 126 1.61 -1.86 26.27
CA PRO A 126 1.41 -0.48 26.66
C PRO A 126 2.61 0.08 27.42
N VAL A 127 2.90 1.37 27.23
CA VAL A 127 3.99 2.08 27.89
C VAL A 127 3.44 3.32 28.59
N THR A 128 3.82 3.52 29.84
CA THR A 128 3.45 4.73 30.59
C THR A 128 4.61 5.71 30.64
N HIS A 129 4.37 6.95 30.22
CA HIS A 129 5.32 8.05 30.32
C HIS A 129 4.62 9.27 30.93
N ASN A 130 5.22 9.87 31.97
CA ASN A 130 4.68 11.05 32.67
C ASN A 130 3.20 10.92 33.06
N GLY A 131 2.79 9.73 33.52
CA GLY A 131 1.41 9.45 33.95
C GLY A 131 0.41 9.20 32.82
N VAL A 132 0.84 9.20 31.56
CA VAL A 132 0.02 8.87 30.39
C VAL A 132 0.39 7.50 29.85
N THR A 133 -0.59 6.62 29.65
CA THR A 133 -0.40 5.30 29.07
C THR A 133 -0.68 5.31 27.57
N PHE A 134 0.34 5.02 26.78
CA PHE A 134 0.29 4.78 25.35
C PHE A 134 0.08 3.29 25.10
N GLN A 135 -0.99 2.97 24.41
CA GLN A 135 -1.22 1.63 23.88
C GLN A 135 -0.35 1.41 22.63
N PRO A 136 -0.08 0.16 22.25
CA PRO A 136 0.62 -0.15 20.99
C PRO A 136 0.06 0.60 19.78
N LEU A 137 -1.26 0.68 19.65
CA LEU A 137 -1.89 1.39 18.53
C LEU A 137 -1.69 2.91 18.58
N ASP A 138 -1.58 3.51 19.77
CA ASP A 138 -1.22 4.93 19.90
C ASP A 138 0.18 5.18 19.33
N ILE A 139 1.13 4.30 19.67
CA ILE A 139 2.52 4.39 19.21
C ILE A 139 2.59 4.19 17.69
N LYS A 140 1.83 3.21 17.15
CA LYS A 140 1.69 3.00 15.70
C LYS A 140 1.18 4.25 14.97
N GLY A 141 0.24 4.98 15.58
CA GLY A 141 -0.24 6.26 15.05
C GLY A 141 0.83 7.34 15.05
N LEU A 142 1.46 7.56 16.20
CA LEU A 142 2.50 8.58 16.36
C LEU A 142 3.69 8.36 15.41
N ILE A 143 4.17 7.12 15.27
CA ILE A 143 5.29 6.83 14.38
C ILE A 143 4.91 6.96 12.90
N SER A 144 3.67 6.63 12.53
CA SER A 144 3.18 6.85 11.16
C SER A 144 3.14 8.34 10.81
N ASP A 145 2.68 9.18 11.74
CA ASP A 145 2.63 10.64 11.58
C ASP A 145 4.05 11.25 11.47
N VAL A 146 5.02 10.72 12.24
CA VAL A 146 6.44 11.09 12.10
C VAL A 146 6.97 10.76 10.71
N TYR A 147 6.65 9.58 10.16
CA TYR A 147 7.09 9.18 8.82
C TYR A 147 6.47 10.02 7.70
N ASP A 148 5.29 10.63 7.93
CA ASP A 148 4.68 11.58 7.00
C ASP A 148 5.41 12.93 7.02
N GLY A 149 5.68 13.46 8.21
CA GLY A 149 6.36 14.75 8.37
C GLY A 149 7.88 14.70 8.12
N ALA A 150 8.51 13.54 8.21
CA ALA A 150 9.94 13.35 8.02
C ALA A 150 10.31 13.10 6.55
N LYS A 151 11.51 13.54 6.16
CA LYS A 151 12.06 13.21 4.83
C LYS A 151 12.61 11.78 4.81
N VAL A 152 11.77 10.82 4.45
CA VAL A 152 12.18 9.41 4.24
C VAL A 152 12.73 9.25 2.83
N SER A 153 13.96 8.75 2.69
CA SER A 153 14.54 8.44 1.38
C SER A 153 13.87 7.22 0.75
N THR A 154 13.45 7.33 -0.51
CA THR A 154 12.79 6.25 -1.24
C THR A 154 13.54 5.92 -2.53
N VAL A 155 13.53 4.64 -2.89
CA VAL A 155 13.83 4.17 -4.24
C VAL A 155 12.48 3.89 -4.90
N PHE A 156 12.01 4.82 -5.72
CA PHE A 156 10.70 4.75 -6.35
C PHE A 156 10.81 4.16 -7.76
N THR A 157 9.94 3.22 -8.09
CA THR A 157 9.86 2.59 -9.42
C THR A 157 8.41 2.43 -9.83
N GLY A 158 8.12 2.67 -11.10
CA GLY A 158 6.75 2.80 -11.62
C GLY A 158 6.36 4.27 -11.83
N ALA A 159 5.17 4.49 -12.34
CA ALA A 159 4.60 5.81 -12.60
C ALA A 159 3.16 5.87 -12.08
N ARG A 160 2.72 7.05 -11.68
CA ARG A 160 1.36 7.22 -11.15
C ARG A 160 0.35 7.36 -12.28
N TYR A 161 -0.67 6.49 -12.30
CA TYR A 161 -1.90 6.75 -13.04
C TYR A 161 -2.79 7.73 -12.25
N ASN A 162 -3.12 8.89 -12.84
CA ASN A 162 -3.93 9.92 -12.17
C ASN A 162 -5.43 9.84 -12.51
N GLY A 163 -5.88 8.73 -13.09
CA GLY A 163 -7.19 8.63 -13.72
C GLY A 163 -7.24 9.30 -15.11
N GLY A 164 -8.38 9.18 -15.79
CA GLY A 164 -8.60 9.75 -17.12
C GLY A 164 -9.08 8.72 -18.14
N ASP A 165 -8.87 9.04 -19.41
CA ASP A 165 -9.22 8.15 -20.52
C ASP A 165 -8.28 6.95 -20.53
N ASP A 166 -8.89 5.78 -20.41
CA ASP A 166 -8.25 4.49 -20.54
C ASP A 166 -9.26 3.49 -21.10
N GLY A 167 -8.74 2.50 -21.84
CA GLY A 167 -9.51 1.42 -22.44
C GLY A 167 -8.60 0.24 -22.68
N THR A 168 -9.14 -0.85 -23.20
CA THR A 168 -8.35 -2.03 -23.54
C THR A 168 -8.27 -2.21 -25.05
N ASP A 169 -7.12 -2.69 -25.53
CA ASP A 169 -7.01 -3.22 -26.88
C ASP A 169 -7.78 -4.55 -27.02
N GLU A 170 -7.74 -5.15 -28.21
CA GLU A 170 -8.43 -6.41 -28.52
C GLU A 170 -7.94 -7.61 -27.71
N TYR A 171 -6.79 -7.48 -27.03
CA TYR A 171 -6.19 -8.51 -26.18
C TYR A 171 -6.37 -8.23 -24.69
N GLY A 172 -7.11 -7.19 -24.32
CA GLY A 172 -7.39 -6.84 -22.93
C GLY A 172 -6.28 -6.00 -22.27
N ARG A 173 -5.26 -5.57 -23.01
CA ARG A 173 -4.18 -4.73 -22.49
C ARG A 173 -4.61 -3.27 -22.50
N HIS A 174 -4.34 -2.59 -21.38
CA HIS A 174 -4.67 -1.17 -21.23
C HIS A 174 -3.97 -0.31 -22.29
N THR A 175 -4.64 0.71 -22.81
CA THR A 175 -4.06 1.60 -23.83
C THR A 175 -3.26 2.74 -23.21
N ASN A 176 -3.54 3.08 -21.95
CA ASN A 176 -2.82 4.12 -21.24
C ASN A 176 -1.48 3.60 -20.70
N ASP A 177 -0.37 4.20 -21.14
CA ASP A 177 0.97 3.79 -20.72
C ASP A 177 1.22 4.02 -19.21
N ALA A 178 0.58 5.02 -18.59
CA ALA A 178 0.68 5.24 -17.15
C ALA A 178 -0.11 4.19 -16.34
N TYR A 179 -1.11 3.52 -16.94
CA TYR A 179 -1.79 2.37 -16.34
C TYR A 179 -0.93 1.10 -16.43
N ARG A 180 -0.07 1.04 -17.45
CA ARG A 180 0.87 -0.07 -17.73
C ARG A 180 2.28 0.21 -17.23
N ASP A 181 2.41 1.11 -16.27
CA ASP A 181 3.68 1.63 -15.79
C ASP A 181 4.65 0.53 -15.30
N LEU A 182 4.10 -0.56 -14.75
CA LEU A 182 4.87 -1.65 -14.17
C LEU A 182 4.89 -2.88 -15.08
N ASN A 183 6.03 -3.10 -15.74
CA ASN A 183 6.24 -4.31 -16.54
C ASN A 183 6.23 -5.58 -15.65
N PRO A 184 5.49 -6.66 -16.01
CA PRO A 184 5.43 -7.87 -15.20
C PRO A 184 6.79 -8.57 -14.98
N ALA A 185 7.74 -8.44 -15.92
CA ALA A 185 9.10 -8.92 -15.74
C ALA A 185 9.80 -8.20 -14.59
N TYR A 186 9.74 -6.87 -14.57
CA TYR A 186 10.28 -6.07 -13.48
C TYR A 186 9.64 -6.46 -12.15
N PHE A 187 8.30 -6.59 -12.11
CA PHE A 187 7.59 -7.05 -10.92
C PHE A 187 8.12 -8.40 -10.41
N HIS A 188 8.23 -9.41 -11.30
CA HIS A 188 8.70 -10.74 -10.93
C HIS A 188 10.15 -10.70 -10.41
N ILE A 189 11.05 -10.05 -11.14
CA ILE A 189 12.47 -9.91 -10.80
C ILE A 189 12.62 -9.19 -9.46
N ALA A 190 11.96 -8.05 -9.29
CA ALA A 190 12.05 -7.24 -8.08
C ALA A 190 11.51 -8.01 -6.87
N ALA A 191 10.32 -8.61 -6.97
CA ALA A 191 9.71 -9.34 -5.87
C ALA A 191 10.53 -10.58 -5.47
N ALA A 192 10.98 -11.38 -6.45
CA ALA A 192 11.79 -12.56 -6.19
C ALA A 192 13.16 -12.21 -5.58
N ASN A 193 13.83 -11.17 -6.10
CA ASN A 193 15.12 -10.74 -5.55
C ASN A 193 14.98 -10.13 -4.16
N LEU A 194 14.10 -9.13 -3.98
CA LEU A 194 13.96 -8.41 -2.71
C LEU A 194 13.54 -9.36 -1.58
N LEU A 195 12.43 -10.08 -1.76
CA LEU A 195 11.90 -10.94 -0.69
C LEU A 195 12.66 -12.26 -0.58
N GLY A 196 13.07 -12.83 -1.71
CA GLY A 196 13.66 -14.16 -1.76
C GLY A 196 15.17 -14.18 -1.51
N LYS A 197 15.95 -13.35 -2.21
CA LYS A 197 17.43 -13.32 -2.13
C LYS A 197 17.95 -12.32 -1.10
N LEU A 198 17.41 -11.10 -1.11
CA LEU A 198 17.90 -9.96 -0.29
C LEU A 198 17.23 -9.88 1.09
N LYS A 199 16.17 -10.66 1.31
CA LYS A 199 15.41 -10.68 2.58
C LYS A 199 14.92 -9.29 3.01
N HIS A 200 14.51 -8.48 2.03
CA HIS A 200 13.95 -7.15 2.23
C HIS A 200 12.51 -7.07 1.69
N SER A 201 11.68 -6.29 2.37
CA SER A 201 10.34 -5.92 1.92
C SER A 201 10.35 -4.58 1.16
N PHE A 202 9.22 -4.27 0.52
CA PHE A 202 8.94 -3.03 -0.19
C PHE A 202 7.46 -2.64 -0.02
N VAL A 203 7.14 -1.40 -0.38
CA VAL A 203 5.77 -0.88 -0.40
C VAL A 203 5.22 -1.02 -1.82
N ALA A 204 3.95 -1.43 -1.95
CA ALA A 204 3.27 -1.52 -3.23
C ALA A 204 1.94 -0.76 -3.20
N ASP A 205 1.61 -0.05 -4.28
CA ASP A 205 0.24 0.33 -4.57
C ASP A 205 -0.49 -0.92 -5.10
N VAL A 206 -1.52 -1.36 -4.36
CA VAL A 206 -2.24 -2.59 -4.68
C VAL A 206 -3.55 -2.32 -5.45
N THR A 207 -3.82 -1.05 -5.73
CA THR A 207 -4.92 -0.59 -6.57
C THR A 207 -4.36 0.04 -7.84
N ALA A 208 -4.88 -0.34 -9.01
CA ALA A 208 -4.49 0.26 -10.28
C ALA A 208 -5.36 1.49 -10.64
N GLY A 209 -6.06 2.06 -9.65
CA GLY A 209 -7.05 3.13 -9.85
C GLY A 209 -6.45 4.53 -9.71
N ALA A 210 -7.32 5.54 -9.63
CA ALA A 210 -6.91 6.92 -9.35
C ALA A 210 -6.52 7.15 -7.87
N GLU A 211 -7.15 6.39 -6.96
CA GLU A 211 -6.76 6.32 -5.55
C GLU A 211 -5.47 5.52 -5.41
N VAL A 212 -4.59 5.95 -4.51
CA VAL A 212 -3.30 5.29 -4.26
C VAL A 212 -3.37 4.62 -2.90
N TRP A 213 -3.19 3.30 -2.86
CA TRP A 213 -3.27 2.50 -1.64
C TRP A 213 -1.96 1.77 -1.37
N ASN A 214 -1.09 2.40 -0.59
CA ASN A 214 0.23 1.87 -0.22
C ASN A 214 0.11 0.79 0.87
N GLN A 215 0.60 -0.41 0.56
CA GLN A 215 0.60 -1.54 1.50
C GLN A 215 2.02 -2.10 1.66
N PRO A 216 2.44 -2.46 2.89
CA PRO A 216 3.73 -3.10 3.08
C PRO A 216 3.65 -4.59 2.69
N VAL A 217 4.55 -5.00 1.81
CA VAL A 217 4.55 -6.37 1.26
C VAL A 217 5.11 -7.35 2.28
N ARG A 218 4.36 -8.43 2.55
CA ARG A 218 4.79 -9.51 3.45
C ARG A 218 5.51 -10.62 2.69
N GLY A 219 5.08 -10.93 1.47
CA GLY A 219 5.67 -12.05 0.73
C GLY A 219 5.25 -12.14 -0.72
N PHE A 220 5.98 -12.99 -1.44
CA PHE A 220 5.79 -13.30 -2.84
C PHE A 220 5.96 -14.80 -3.02
N LYS A 221 5.04 -15.43 -3.76
CA LYS A 221 5.10 -16.86 -4.06
C LYS A 221 4.65 -17.14 -5.48
N VAL A 222 5.46 -17.89 -6.21
CA VAL A 222 5.12 -18.47 -7.50
C VAL A 222 4.41 -19.80 -7.28
N TYR A 223 3.22 -19.93 -7.85
CA TYR A 223 2.37 -21.12 -7.76
C TYR A 223 2.45 -21.99 -9.01
N GLU A 224 2.74 -21.38 -10.15
CA GLU A 224 2.85 -22.08 -11.43
C GLU A 224 3.92 -21.41 -12.29
N GLN A 225 4.72 -22.24 -12.96
CA GLN A 225 5.60 -21.87 -14.06
C GLN A 225 5.41 -22.92 -15.15
N THR A 226 4.83 -22.53 -16.27
CA THR A 226 4.54 -23.42 -17.39
C THR A 226 5.28 -22.92 -18.61
N ALA A 227 6.29 -23.66 -19.04
CA ALA A 227 7.06 -23.35 -20.25
C ALA A 227 6.18 -23.53 -21.50
N MET A 228 6.31 -22.60 -22.44
CA MET A 228 5.56 -22.55 -23.69
C MET A 228 6.48 -22.09 -24.82
N SER A 229 6.24 -22.60 -26.02
CA SER A 229 6.74 -21.97 -27.25
C SER A 229 6.07 -20.62 -27.49
N LEU A 230 6.65 -19.82 -28.40
CA LEU A 230 6.07 -18.53 -28.80
C LEU A 230 4.71 -18.74 -29.46
N GLU A 231 4.60 -19.76 -30.33
CA GLU A 231 3.40 -20.12 -31.07
C GLU A 231 2.30 -20.60 -30.11
N GLU A 232 2.62 -21.46 -29.14
CA GLU A 232 1.65 -21.89 -28.13
C GLU A 232 1.12 -20.71 -27.31
N ALA A 233 1.99 -19.80 -26.89
CA ALA A 233 1.60 -18.62 -26.13
C ALA A 233 0.74 -17.67 -26.98
N ALA A 234 1.14 -17.39 -28.22
CA ALA A 234 0.41 -16.56 -29.16
C ALA A 234 -1.02 -17.08 -29.39
N GLN A 235 -1.15 -18.38 -29.66
CA GLN A 235 -2.43 -19.00 -29.93
C GLN A 235 -3.30 -19.08 -28.66
N THR A 236 -2.71 -19.40 -27.50
CA THR A 236 -3.45 -19.62 -26.25
C THR A 236 -4.01 -18.32 -25.68
N PHE A 237 -3.23 -17.25 -25.65
CA PHE A 237 -3.60 -16.00 -24.97
C PHE A 237 -4.13 -14.93 -25.90
N TYR A 238 -3.76 -14.96 -27.19
CA TYR A 238 -4.08 -13.89 -28.14
C TYR A 238 -4.80 -14.40 -29.40
N GLY A 239 -4.90 -15.72 -29.60
CA GLY A 239 -5.51 -16.30 -30.80
C GLY A 239 -4.71 -16.00 -32.09
N LEU A 240 -3.41 -15.80 -31.95
CA LEU A 240 -2.49 -15.45 -33.04
C LEU A 240 -1.57 -16.61 -33.40
N GLU A 241 -1.13 -16.65 -34.67
CA GLU A 241 -0.14 -17.63 -35.14
C GLU A 241 1.28 -17.31 -34.65
N GLU A 242 1.61 -16.03 -34.50
CA GLU A 242 2.94 -15.55 -34.09
C GLU A 242 2.84 -14.64 -32.87
N TYR A 243 3.84 -14.71 -31.97
CA TYR A 243 3.91 -13.89 -30.76
C TYR A 243 4.37 -12.46 -31.08
N PRO A 244 3.53 -11.43 -30.93
CA PRO A 244 3.82 -10.12 -31.52
C PRO A 244 4.58 -9.18 -30.57
N TRP A 245 4.74 -9.54 -29.29
CA TRP A 245 5.09 -8.57 -28.24
C TRP A 245 6.57 -8.29 -28.10
N ASN A 246 7.42 -9.27 -28.40
CA ASN A 246 8.87 -9.11 -28.31
C ASN A 246 9.60 -10.04 -29.30
N ALA A 247 10.12 -9.47 -30.38
CA ALA A 247 10.87 -10.21 -31.41
C ALA A 247 12.19 -10.83 -30.90
N ALA A 248 12.71 -10.38 -29.75
CA ALA A 248 13.90 -10.95 -29.15
C ALA A 248 13.62 -12.20 -28.31
N ALA A 249 12.35 -12.44 -27.92
CA ALA A 249 11.95 -13.60 -27.14
C ALA A 249 12.23 -14.91 -27.89
N LYS A 250 12.68 -15.92 -27.15
CA LYS A 250 13.02 -17.26 -27.64
C LYS A 250 12.12 -18.33 -27.05
N SER A 251 11.63 -18.10 -25.85
CA SER A 251 10.62 -18.95 -25.20
C SER A 251 9.76 -18.12 -24.25
N ILE A 252 8.61 -18.66 -23.89
CA ILE A 252 7.66 -18.04 -22.96
C ILE A 252 7.52 -18.92 -21.72
N VAL A 253 7.36 -18.31 -20.56
CA VAL A 253 6.89 -18.99 -19.35
C VAL A 253 5.65 -18.31 -18.82
N TYR A 254 4.53 -19.02 -18.83
CA TYR A 254 3.34 -18.60 -18.10
C TYR A 254 3.60 -18.69 -16.60
N VAL A 255 3.30 -17.62 -15.87
CA VAL A 255 3.49 -17.55 -14.43
C VAL A 255 2.19 -17.18 -13.75
N LYS A 256 1.81 -17.99 -12.76
CA LYS A 256 0.84 -17.62 -11.73
C LYS A 256 1.59 -17.37 -10.44
N SER A 257 1.55 -16.14 -9.96
CA SER A 257 2.19 -15.74 -8.70
C SER A 257 1.20 -15.03 -7.77
N ARG A 258 1.51 -14.96 -6.48
CA ARG A 258 0.76 -14.21 -5.49
C ARG A 258 1.69 -13.24 -4.79
N LEU A 259 1.31 -11.97 -4.76
CA LEU A 259 1.85 -10.99 -3.83
C LEU A 259 0.95 -10.97 -2.59
N SER A 260 1.56 -10.97 -1.41
CA SER A 260 0.88 -10.88 -0.12
C SER A 260 1.34 -9.64 0.62
N TRP A 261 0.40 -8.89 1.15
CA TRP A 261 0.64 -7.64 1.88
C TRP A 261 -0.23 -7.57 3.13
N ILE A 262 0.13 -6.65 4.01
CA ILE A 262 -0.63 -6.36 5.23
C ILE A 262 -1.69 -5.31 4.92
N PHE A 263 -2.91 -5.44 5.45
CA PHE A 263 -3.96 -4.44 5.33
C PHE A 263 -4.33 -3.80 6.68
N GLU A 264 -5.15 -2.77 6.63
CA GLU A 264 -5.41 -1.86 7.74
C GLU A 264 -6.28 -2.43 8.85
N THR A 265 -6.02 -2.02 10.09
CA THR A 265 -6.83 -2.39 11.26
C THR A 265 -6.62 -1.44 12.44
N TYR A 266 -7.67 -1.19 13.22
CA TYR A 266 -7.59 -0.52 14.52
C TYR A 266 -7.42 -1.51 15.69
N THR A 267 -7.00 -2.75 15.41
CA THR A 267 -6.76 -3.74 16.46
C THR A 267 -5.47 -3.39 17.22
N ASP A 268 -5.59 -3.26 18.54
CA ASP A 268 -4.47 -2.94 19.42
C ASP A 268 -3.64 -4.18 19.80
N GLY A 269 -2.40 -3.96 20.23
CA GLY A 269 -1.45 -5.02 20.63
C GLY A 269 -0.32 -5.28 19.63
N GLY A 270 0.62 -6.15 20.04
CA GLY A 270 1.71 -6.67 19.21
C GLY A 270 1.28 -7.84 18.32
N LEU A 271 0.61 -7.52 17.21
CA LEU A 271 -0.08 -8.45 16.31
C LEU A 271 0.88 -9.38 15.55
N VAL A 272 2.12 -8.96 15.31
CA VAL A 272 3.16 -9.80 14.71
C VAL A 272 3.61 -10.86 15.72
N SER A 273 3.90 -10.45 16.96
CA SER A 273 4.39 -11.37 18.00
C SER A 273 3.34 -12.36 18.48
N SER A 274 2.05 -12.01 18.38
CA SER A 274 0.93 -12.91 18.73
C SER A 274 0.50 -13.83 17.59
N GLY A 275 0.99 -13.61 16.36
CA GLY A 275 0.55 -14.32 15.16
C GLY A 275 -0.77 -13.79 14.55
N GLU A 276 -1.43 -12.83 15.19
CA GLU A 276 -2.68 -12.24 14.68
C GLU A 276 -2.47 -11.46 13.37
N VAL A 277 -1.23 -11.07 13.03
CA VAL A 277 -0.86 -10.46 11.74
C VAL A 277 -1.33 -11.29 10.53
N ASP A 278 -1.48 -12.61 10.67
CA ASP A 278 -1.99 -13.49 9.62
C ASP A 278 -3.43 -13.12 9.22
N ARG A 279 -4.26 -12.67 10.16
CA ARG A 279 -5.63 -12.22 9.89
C ARG A 279 -5.68 -10.93 9.10
N TYR A 280 -4.61 -10.15 9.18
CA TYR A 280 -4.42 -8.88 8.48
C TYR A 280 -3.52 -9.02 7.26
N THR A 281 -3.23 -10.25 6.83
CA THR A 281 -2.46 -10.52 5.61
C THR A 281 -3.42 -10.95 4.51
N THR A 282 -3.42 -10.20 3.42
CA THR A 282 -4.18 -10.53 2.21
C THR A 282 -3.24 -10.71 1.02
N GLY A 283 -3.78 -10.83 -0.18
CA GLY A 283 -2.98 -10.85 -1.40
C GLY A 283 -3.81 -11.06 -2.66
N LYS A 284 -3.17 -10.86 -3.80
CA LYS A 284 -3.78 -11.04 -5.13
C LYS A 284 -2.90 -11.93 -5.99
N TYR A 285 -3.55 -12.73 -6.83
CA TYR A 285 -2.86 -13.48 -7.87
C TYR A 285 -2.61 -12.59 -9.09
N TYR A 286 -1.40 -12.69 -9.62
CA TYR A 286 -0.97 -12.05 -10.86
C TYR A 286 -0.60 -13.14 -11.85
N TYR A 287 -1.05 -12.94 -13.08
CA TYR A 287 -0.86 -13.84 -14.20
C TYR A 287 -0.13 -13.06 -15.28
N TYR A 288 0.95 -13.61 -15.82
CA TYR A 288 1.75 -12.95 -16.85
C TYR A 288 2.59 -13.97 -17.60
N LEU A 289 3.02 -13.56 -18.80
CA LEU A 289 3.92 -14.32 -19.66
C LEU A 289 5.31 -13.71 -19.56
N LEU A 290 6.26 -14.42 -18.96
CA LEU A 290 7.67 -14.01 -19.01
C LEU A 290 8.26 -14.36 -20.37
N GLU A 291 9.00 -13.43 -20.95
CA GLU A 291 9.73 -13.58 -22.21
C GLU A 291 11.20 -13.86 -21.88
N LEU A 292 11.72 -14.98 -22.38
CA LEU A 292 13.08 -15.44 -22.10
C LEU A 292 13.93 -15.46 -23.36
N ASP A 293 15.22 -15.19 -23.20
CA ASP A 293 16.23 -15.41 -24.24
C ASP A 293 16.74 -16.87 -24.27
N ASP A 294 17.74 -17.15 -25.13
CA ASP A 294 18.34 -18.49 -25.26
C ASP A 294 19.09 -18.95 -23.98
N ALA A 295 19.51 -18.02 -23.12
CA ALA A 295 20.17 -18.32 -21.85
C ALA A 295 19.17 -18.57 -20.70
N GLY A 296 17.88 -18.32 -20.93
CA GLY A 296 16.83 -18.36 -19.91
C GLY A 296 16.79 -17.12 -19.02
N GLU A 297 17.39 -16.01 -19.49
CA GLU A 297 17.29 -14.70 -18.84
C GLU A 297 15.94 -14.05 -19.17
N ILE A 298 15.30 -13.45 -18.17
CA ILE A 298 14.06 -12.70 -18.35
C ILE A 298 14.38 -11.39 -19.06
N ILE A 299 13.91 -11.22 -20.29
CA ILE A 299 14.14 -10.03 -21.13
C ILE A 299 12.89 -9.17 -21.32
N GLY A 300 11.74 -9.64 -20.87
CA GLY A 300 10.48 -8.93 -20.95
C GLY A 300 9.31 -9.75 -20.42
N ALA A 301 8.12 -9.19 -20.53
CA ALA A 301 6.89 -9.87 -20.20
C ALA A 301 5.69 -9.18 -20.85
N CYS A 302 4.65 -9.98 -21.12
CA CYS A 302 3.35 -9.49 -21.56
C CYS A 302 2.24 -9.89 -20.58
N CYS A 303 1.12 -9.16 -20.67
CA CYS A 303 -0.10 -9.31 -19.88
C CYS A 303 -1.27 -9.80 -20.74
#